data_AF-A0AAV4AWL0-F1
#
_entry.id   AF-A0AAV4AWL0-F1
#
_cell.length_a   1.000
_cell.length_b   1.000
_cell.length_c   1.000
_cell.angle_alpha   90.00
_cell.angle_beta   90.00
_cell.angle_gamma   90.00
#
_symmetry.space_group_name_H-M   'P 1'
#
loop_
_entity.id
_entity.type
_entity.pdbx_description
1 polymer ?
#
loop_
_entity_poly.entity_id
_entity_poly.type
_entity_poly.pdbx_seq_one_letter_code
_entity_poly.pdbx_strand_id
1 'polypeptide(L)'
;MLSSSGLQSRAALCFLTDDISRYACGNGFLDQFEECDPGYAFLDTDPCCARNCRLRRGAQCSFRNAPCCTKTCKIAPATQKCSPKGGLSPCYEASFCQGNHSMHCPQPLPLPNKSPCQDDGWCWFGRCISFCERTGLSNTPTRHLRPCECDSDNLAMCKQCCMDTNAPKPKCQVEGGVLKDGASCLLGICKSGVCTRKRNIAQNPNTFLPFDRNTPQNSGVTLSPSSKRSCYQAWLFMFLLIIHQV
;
A
#
# COMPACT_ATOMS: atom_id res chain seq x y z
N MET A 1 18.05 -9.83 10.70
CA MET A 1 17.24 -10.56 11.70
C MET A 1 16.75 -9.55 12.73
N LEU A 2 15.50 -9.10 12.62
CA LEU A 2 14.91 -8.17 13.59
C LEU A 2 14.31 -8.99 14.75
N SER A 3 15.07 -9.12 15.84
CA SER A 3 14.59 -9.69 17.09
C SER A 3 13.94 -8.55 17.89
N SER A 4 12.64 -8.35 17.72
CA SER A 4 11.86 -7.55 18.67
C SER A 4 11.46 -8.46 19.83
N SER A 5 11.85 -8.10 21.05
CA SER A 5 11.55 -8.84 22.29
C SER A 5 10.04 -9.09 22.50
N GLY A 6 9.19 -8.22 21.94
CA GLY A 6 7.74 -8.39 21.92
C GLY A 6 7.26 -9.53 21.02
N LEU A 7 7.89 -9.74 19.86
CA LEU A 7 7.51 -10.82 18.95
C LEU A 7 7.91 -12.19 19.54
N GLN A 8 9.11 -12.29 20.10
CA GLN A 8 9.58 -13.54 20.72
C GLN A 8 8.74 -13.97 21.94
N SER A 9 8.26 -13.02 22.75
CA SER A 9 7.50 -13.33 23.96
C SER A 9 6.02 -13.64 23.74
N ARG A 10 5.45 -13.21 22.61
CA ARG A 10 4.00 -13.28 22.36
C ARG A 10 3.59 -13.95 21.06
N ALA A 11 4.52 -14.23 20.13
CA ALA A 11 4.18 -14.88 18.87
C ALA A 11 3.45 -16.20 19.09
N ALA A 12 3.90 -17.03 20.03
CA ALA A 12 3.27 -18.31 20.35
C ALA A 12 1.80 -18.21 20.80
N LEU A 13 1.31 -17.03 21.18
CA LEU A 13 -0.08 -16.83 21.63
C LEU A 13 -1.07 -16.67 20.46
N CYS A 14 -0.62 -16.22 19.28
CA CYS A 14 -1.53 -15.87 18.19
C CYS A 14 -0.98 -16.07 16.77
N PHE A 15 0.30 -16.37 16.63
CA PHE A 15 0.86 -16.74 15.33
C PHE A 15 0.51 -18.20 15.11
N LEU A 16 -0.28 -18.42 14.08
CA LEU A 16 -0.53 -19.77 13.59
C LEU A 16 0.73 -20.27 12.90
N THR A 17 0.92 -21.59 12.90
CA THR A 17 1.91 -22.19 12.01
C THR A 17 1.51 -21.86 10.57
N ASP A 18 2.53 -21.61 9.76
CA ASP A 18 2.39 -21.19 8.37
C ASP A 18 1.41 -22.09 7.60
N ASP A 19 1.46 -23.39 7.89
CA ASP A 19 0.68 -24.44 7.25
C ASP A 19 -0.83 -24.35 7.52
N ILE A 20 -1.25 -23.81 8.67
CA ILE A 20 -2.66 -23.71 9.06
C ILE A 20 -3.29 -22.42 8.51
N SER A 21 -2.52 -21.33 8.40
CA SER A 21 -3.03 -20.06 7.89
C SER A 21 -2.88 -19.87 6.38
N ARG A 22 -1.96 -20.58 5.74
CA ARG A 22 -1.60 -20.37 4.32
C ARG A 22 -2.49 -21.12 3.32
N TYR A 23 -3.31 -22.08 3.75
CA TYR A 23 -4.16 -22.87 2.86
C TYR A 23 -5.61 -22.85 3.37
N ALA A 24 -6.23 -21.67 3.34
CA ALA A 24 -7.49 -21.43 4.02
C ALA A 24 -8.59 -20.98 3.04
N CYS A 25 -9.38 -21.96 2.59
CA CYS A 25 -10.52 -21.70 1.72
C CYS A 25 -11.47 -20.65 2.31
N GLY A 26 -11.69 -19.59 1.53
CA GLY A 26 -12.47 -18.41 1.88
C GLY A 26 -11.63 -17.18 2.20
N ASN A 27 -10.30 -17.26 2.22
CA ASN A 27 -9.43 -16.10 2.43
C ASN A 27 -9.37 -15.18 1.18
N GLY A 28 -9.82 -15.66 0.03
CA GLY A 28 -9.87 -14.95 -1.26
C GLY A 28 -8.58 -15.04 -2.08
N PHE A 29 -7.55 -15.73 -1.59
CA PHE A 29 -6.29 -15.97 -2.28
C PHE A 29 -6.28 -17.37 -2.87
N LEU A 30 -5.75 -17.50 -4.09
CA LEU A 30 -5.67 -18.80 -4.73
C LEU A 30 -4.42 -19.54 -4.23
N ASP A 31 -4.64 -20.55 -3.40
CA ASP A 31 -3.56 -21.37 -2.83
C ASP A 31 -3.36 -22.71 -3.59
N GLN A 32 -2.27 -23.42 -3.31
CA GLN A 32 -1.83 -24.59 -4.11
C GLN A 32 -2.83 -25.76 -4.20
N PHE A 33 -3.79 -25.84 -3.28
CA PHE A 33 -4.79 -26.90 -3.21
C PHE A 33 -6.19 -26.47 -3.66
N GLU A 34 -6.31 -25.25 -4.17
CA GLU A 34 -7.56 -24.60 -4.54
C GLU A 34 -7.57 -24.29 -6.04
N GLU A 35 -8.77 -24.33 -6.64
CA GLU A 35 -8.97 -23.96 -8.05
C GLU A 35 -9.60 -22.57 -8.18
N CYS A 36 -10.20 -22.08 -7.09
CA CYS A 36 -10.80 -20.77 -6.95
C CYS A 36 -11.01 -20.48 -5.46
N ASP A 37 -11.00 -19.20 -5.09
CA ASP A 37 -11.44 -18.75 -3.77
C ASP A 37 -12.19 -17.43 -3.90
N PRO A 38 -13.53 -17.43 -3.79
CA PRO A 38 -14.32 -16.23 -3.96
C PRO A 38 -14.29 -15.31 -2.72
N GLY A 39 -13.68 -15.76 -1.61
CA GLY A 39 -13.71 -15.12 -0.30
C GLY A 39 -14.93 -15.54 0.54
N TYR A 40 -14.81 -15.47 1.87
CA TYR A 40 -15.82 -15.93 2.84
C TYR A 40 -17.23 -15.39 2.56
N ALA A 41 -17.33 -14.13 2.12
CA ALA A 41 -18.61 -13.48 1.82
C ALA A 41 -19.35 -14.09 0.60
N PHE A 42 -18.64 -14.82 -0.25
CA PHE A 42 -19.15 -15.29 -1.54
C PHE A 42 -19.05 -16.81 -1.73
N LEU A 43 -18.56 -17.57 -0.73
CA LEU A 43 -18.45 -19.04 -0.78
C LEU A 43 -19.75 -19.74 -1.17
N ASP A 44 -20.90 -19.13 -0.86
CA ASP A 44 -22.23 -19.73 -1.05
C ASP A 44 -22.91 -19.30 -2.34
N THR A 45 -22.56 -18.11 -2.82
CA THR A 45 -23.28 -17.41 -3.89
C THR A 45 -22.47 -17.32 -5.17
N ASP A 46 -21.17 -17.66 -5.14
CA ASP A 46 -20.34 -17.57 -6.33
C ASP A 46 -20.79 -18.56 -7.42
N PRO A 47 -21.03 -18.08 -8.65
CA PRO A 47 -21.51 -18.93 -9.75
C PRO A 47 -20.40 -19.82 -10.35
N CYS A 48 -19.13 -19.53 -10.06
CA CYS A 48 -17.98 -20.22 -10.64
C CYS A 48 -17.28 -21.13 -9.63
N CYS A 49 -17.30 -20.74 -8.35
CA CYS A 49 -16.62 -21.45 -7.28
C CYS A 49 -17.61 -22.09 -6.29
N ALA A 50 -17.28 -23.30 -5.82
CA ALA A 50 -18.01 -24.00 -4.77
C ALA A 50 -17.40 -23.71 -3.38
N ARG A 51 -18.17 -24.00 -2.32
CA ARG A 51 -17.76 -23.80 -0.91
C ARG A 51 -16.42 -24.45 -0.53
N ASN A 52 -15.99 -25.47 -1.26
CA ASN A 52 -14.74 -26.19 -1.01
C ASN A 52 -13.57 -25.67 -1.86
N CYS A 53 -13.67 -24.44 -2.39
CA CYS A 53 -12.63 -23.79 -3.20
C CYS A 53 -12.23 -24.59 -4.45
N ARG A 54 -13.24 -25.24 -5.03
CA ARG A 54 -13.16 -25.97 -6.31
C ARG A 54 -14.09 -25.34 -7.33
N LEU A 55 -13.71 -25.39 -8.60
CA LEU A 55 -14.54 -24.88 -9.68
C LEU A 55 -15.81 -25.71 -9.78
N ARG A 56 -16.94 -25.04 -10.01
CA ARG A 56 -18.21 -25.71 -10.29
C ARG A 56 -18.14 -26.41 -11.65
N ARG A 57 -18.93 -27.48 -11.81
CA ARG A 57 -18.99 -28.24 -13.07
C ARG A 57 -19.29 -27.31 -14.25
N GLY A 58 -18.39 -27.29 -15.24
CA GLY A 58 -18.50 -26.48 -16.45
C GLY A 58 -17.91 -25.06 -16.36
N ALA A 59 -17.45 -24.63 -15.19
CA ALA A 59 -16.62 -23.43 -15.04
C ALA A 59 -15.20 -23.70 -15.55
N GLN A 60 -14.64 -22.73 -16.28
CA GLN A 60 -13.25 -22.77 -16.74
C GLN A 60 -12.31 -21.99 -15.80
N CYS A 61 -12.87 -21.06 -15.02
CA CYS A 61 -12.14 -20.12 -14.18
C CYS A 61 -13.11 -19.44 -13.19
N SER A 62 -12.56 -18.66 -12.25
CA SER A 62 -13.29 -17.78 -11.34
C SER A 62 -12.90 -16.31 -11.59
N PHE A 63 -13.88 -15.44 -11.86
CA PHE A 63 -13.65 -14.00 -12.11
C PHE A 63 -13.19 -13.21 -10.89
N ARG A 64 -13.27 -13.80 -9.69
CA ARG A 64 -12.76 -13.18 -8.47
C ARG A 64 -11.27 -13.39 -8.27
N ASN A 65 -10.73 -14.48 -8.84
CA ASN A 65 -9.31 -14.81 -8.74
C ASN A 65 -8.56 -14.48 -10.03
N ALA A 66 -9.24 -14.52 -11.18
CA ALA A 66 -8.65 -14.32 -12.48
C ALA A 66 -9.31 -13.15 -13.23
N PRO A 67 -8.58 -12.05 -13.51
CA PRO A 67 -9.13 -10.88 -14.22
C PRO A 67 -9.49 -11.16 -15.69
N CYS A 68 -8.99 -12.24 -16.27
CA CYS A 68 -9.37 -12.74 -17.59
C CYS A 68 -10.41 -13.87 -17.54
N CYS A 69 -11.26 -13.86 -16.52
CA CYS A 69 -12.43 -14.70 -16.42
C CYS A 69 -13.70 -13.85 -16.44
N THR A 70 -14.70 -14.28 -17.20
CA THR A 70 -16.00 -13.62 -17.27
C THR A 70 -16.87 -14.02 -16.08
N LYS A 71 -17.92 -13.25 -15.79
CA LYS A 71 -18.93 -13.60 -14.78
C LYS A 71 -19.69 -14.90 -15.10
N THR A 72 -19.64 -15.36 -16.35
CA THR A 72 -20.19 -16.65 -16.80
C THR A 72 -19.19 -17.80 -16.69
N CYS A 73 -18.08 -17.59 -15.99
CA CYS A 73 -17.07 -18.61 -15.69
C CYS A 73 -16.36 -19.15 -16.93
N LYS A 74 -16.16 -18.28 -17.94
CA LYS A 74 -15.47 -18.59 -19.19
C LYS A 74 -14.25 -17.69 -19.35
N ILE A 75 -13.30 -18.14 -20.17
CA ILE A 75 -12.12 -17.34 -20.52
C ILE A 75 -12.57 -16.08 -21.26
N ALA A 76 -12.05 -14.94 -20.84
CA ALA A 76 -12.37 -13.65 -21.40
C ALA A 76 -11.76 -13.47 -22.80
N PRO A 77 -12.44 -12.76 -23.72
CA PRO A 77 -11.92 -12.47 -25.05
C PRO A 77 -10.72 -11.51 -24.99
N ALA A 78 -9.96 -11.45 -26.08
CA ALA A 78 -8.77 -10.59 -26.16
C ALA A 78 -9.06 -9.08 -26.05
N THR A 79 -10.33 -8.69 -26.15
CA THR A 79 -10.79 -7.31 -25.98
C THR A 79 -11.01 -6.92 -24.52
N GLN A 80 -11.04 -7.88 -23.59
CA GLN A 80 -11.23 -7.60 -22.17
C GLN A 80 -9.95 -7.02 -21.57
N LYS A 81 -10.04 -5.78 -21.08
CA LYS A 81 -8.98 -5.14 -20.30
C LYS A 81 -8.88 -5.83 -18.94
N CYS A 82 -7.71 -6.35 -18.61
CA CYS A 82 -7.47 -7.06 -17.35
C CYS A 82 -6.54 -6.31 -16.40
N SER A 83 -5.79 -5.33 -16.91
CA SER A 83 -5.05 -4.37 -16.08
C SER A 83 -5.21 -2.96 -16.66
N PRO A 84 -5.62 -1.96 -15.86
CA PRO A 84 -5.69 -0.58 -16.32
C PRO A 84 -4.29 -0.02 -16.59
N LYS A 85 -4.20 0.99 -17.44
CA LYS A 85 -2.97 1.78 -17.59
C LYS A 85 -2.57 2.34 -16.22
N GLY A 86 -1.31 2.21 -15.84
CA GLY A 86 -0.86 2.60 -14.51
C GLY A 86 -1.11 1.55 -13.41
N GLY A 87 -1.77 0.41 -13.70
CA GLY A 87 -2.22 -0.55 -12.68
C GLY A 87 -1.09 -1.26 -11.93
N LEU A 88 0.05 -1.49 -12.59
CA LEU A 88 1.28 -2.01 -11.94
C LEU A 88 2.16 -0.87 -11.41
N SER A 89 2.33 0.17 -12.23
CA SER A 89 3.08 1.38 -11.95
C SER A 89 2.64 2.43 -12.98
N PRO A 90 2.73 3.74 -12.67
CA PRO A 90 2.39 4.81 -13.63
C PRO A 90 3.07 4.70 -14.99
N CYS A 91 4.16 3.93 -15.08
CA CYS A 91 4.97 3.73 -16.27
C CYS A 91 4.63 2.47 -17.08
N TYR A 92 3.43 1.92 -16.93
CA TYR A 92 2.97 0.75 -17.69
C TYR A 92 1.66 1.04 -18.42
N GLU A 93 1.57 0.54 -19.65
CA GLU A 93 0.33 0.58 -20.45
C GLU A 93 -0.77 -0.31 -19.85
N ALA A 94 -1.99 -0.18 -20.38
CA ALA A 94 -3.04 -1.14 -20.09
C ALA A 94 -2.68 -2.53 -20.66
N SER A 95 -3.18 -3.58 -20.01
CA SER A 95 -3.06 -4.96 -20.49
C SER A 95 -4.43 -5.56 -20.75
N PHE A 96 -4.49 -6.43 -21.74
CA PHE A 96 -5.70 -7.10 -22.23
C PHE A 96 -5.50 -8.61 -22.19
N CYS A 97 -6.60 -9.34 -22.01
CA CYS A 97 -6.58 -10.78 -22.05
C CYS A 97 -6.08 -11.29 -23.41
N GLN A 98 -5.58 -12.52 -23.45
CA GLN A 98 -5.13 -13.13 -24.71
C GLN A 98 -6.26 -13.87 -25.45
N GLY A 99 -7.32 -14.29 -24.74
CA GLY A 99 -8.47 -15.02 -25.31
C GLY A 99 -8.21 -16.50 -25.66
N ASN A 100 -6.96 -16.97 -25.61
CA ASN A 100 -6.52 -18.30 -26.04
C ASN A 100 -6.44 -19.33 -24.89
N HIS A 101 -7.48 -19.42 -24.07
CA HIS A 101 -7.55 -20.26 -22.87
C HIS A 101 -6.71 -19.82 -21.66
N SER A 102 -6.04 -18.67 -21.72
CA SER A 102 -5.36 -18.09 -20.55
C SER A 102 -6.33 -17.29 -19.68
N MET A 103 -6.42 -17.67 -18.39
CA MET A 103 -7.10 -16.88 -17.37
C MET A 103 -6.20 -15.81 -16.72
N HIS A 104 -4.89 -15.85 -17.04
CA HIS A 104 -3.91 -14.90 -16.51
C HIS A 104 -3.88 -13.63 -17.37
N CYS A 105 -3.83 -12.47 -16.72
CA CYS A 105 -3.56 -11.22 -17.40
C CYS A 105 -2.09 -11.16 -17.81
N PRO A 106 -1.75 -10.96 -19.09
CA PRO A 106 -0.36 -10.79 -19.48
C PRO A 106 0.23 -9.54 -18.83
N GLN A 107 1.54 -9.55 -18.60
CA GLN A 107 2.25 -8.40 -18.04
C GLN A 107 2.09 -7.20 -18.98
N PRO A 108 1.69 -6.02 -18.46
CA PRO A 108 1.59 -4.81 -19.28
C PRO A 108 2.96 -4.42 -19.83
N LEU A 109 2.98 -3.78 -21.00
CA LEU A 109 4.21 -3.25 -21.58
C LEU A 109 4.62 -1.95 -20.88
N PRO A 110 5.93 -1.71 -20.66
CA PRO A 110 6.39 -0.45 -20.13
C PRO A 110 6.13 0.68 -21.13
N LEU A 111 5.83 1.87 -20.61
CA LEU A 111 5.80 3.09 -21.41
C LEU A 111 7.20 3.40 -21.98
N PRO A 112 7.28 4.09 -23.14
CA PRO A 112 8.54 4.56 -23.68
C PRO A 112 9.32 5.39 -22.66
N ASN A 113 10.65 5.30 -22.68
CA ASN A 113 11.50 6.13 -21.84
C ASN A 113 11.19 7.62 -22.08
N LYS A 114 11.27 8.43 -21.01
CA LYS A 114 10.91 9.86 -20.99
C LYS A 114 9.41 10.16 -21.10
N SER A 115 8.53 9.15 -21.11
CA SER A 115 7.09 9.40 -20.91
C SER A 115 6.86 10.06 -19.55
N PRO A 116 6.00 11.09 -19.43
CA PRO A 116 5.74 11.74 -18.15
C PRO A 116 5.03 10.78 -17.18
N CYS A 117 5.41 10.85 -15.91
CA CYS A 117 4.75 10.13 -14.82
C CYS A 117 4.55 11.06 -13.60
N GLN A 118 4.28 10.49 -12.42
CA GLN A 118 3.96 11.25 -11.21
C GLN A 118 5.08 12.26 -10.83
N ASP A 119 4.69 13.38 -10.20
CA ASP A 119 5.59 14.39 -9.61
C ASP A 119 6.65 14.93 -10.57
N ASP A 120 6.20 15.24 -11.80
CA ASP A 120 7.02 15.73 -12.92
C ASP A 120 8.19 14.78 -13.26
N GLY A 121 8.06 13.51 -12.92
CA GLY A 121 9.00 12.45 -13.22
C GLY A 121 8.89 11.93 -14.65
N TRP A 122 9.80 11.03 -15.00
CA TRP A 122 9.81 10.33 -16.28
C TRP A 122 9.81 8.81 -16.10
N CYS A 123 9.26 8.11 -17.07
CA CYS A 123 9.43 6.67 -17.17
C CYS A 123 10.83 6.33 -17.67
N TRP A 124 11.47 5.38 -17.00
CA TRP A 124 12.78 4.85 -17.34
C TRP A 124 12.79 3.34 -17.06
N PHE A 125 12.76 2.52 -18.12
CA PHE A 125 12.66 1.06 -18.04
C PHE A 125 11.51 0.58 -17.12
N GLY A 126 10.31 1.16 -17.27
CA GLY A 126 9.12 0.80 -16.48
C GLY A 126 9.06 1.39 -15.06
N ARG A 127 10.12 2.07 -14.60
CA ARG A 127 10.12 2.81 -13.32
C ARG A 127 9.81 4.29 -13.56
N CYS A 128 8.97 4.88 -12.72
CA CYS A 128 8.83 6.33 -12.65
C CYS A 128 10.02 6.90 -11.86
N ILE A 129 10.95 7.57 -12.53
CA ILE A 129 12.07 8.29 -11.90
C ILE A 129 11.62 9.71 -11.56
N SER A 130 12.06 10.20 -10.40
CA SER A 130 11.68 11.52 -9.90
C SER A 130 12.19 12.68 -10.77
N PHE A 131 11.61 13.86 -10.57
CA PHE A 131 12.14 15.13 -11.12
C PHE A 131 13.67 15.23 -10.98
N CYS A 132 14.19 14.98 -9.78
CA CYS A 132 15.62 15.08 -9.50
C CYS A 132 16.44 14.08 -10.30
N GLU A 133 16.04 12.80 -10.30
CA GLU A 133 16.74 11.76 -11.06
C GLU A 133 16.77 12.09 -12.56
N ARG A 134 15.64 12.52 -13.15
CA ARG A 134 15.62 12.89 -14.57
C ARG A 134 16.47 14.13 -14.87
N THR A 135 16.50 15.10 -13.95
CA THR A 135 17.36 16.29 -14.06
C THR A 135 18.82 15.85 -14.04
N GLY A 136 19.22 15.07 -13.04
CA GLY A 136 20.59 14.54 -12.92
C GLY A 136 21.07 13.77 -14.15
N LEU A 137 20.18 12.95 -14.76
CA LEU A 137 20.45 12.26 -16.03
C LEU A 137 20.60 13.20 -17.24
N SER A 138 19.96 14.37 -17.21
CA SER A 138 20.01 15.36 -18.28
C SER A 138 21.18 16.35 -18.17
N ASN A 139 21.85 16.41 -17.01
CA ASN A 139 23.02 17.24 -16.79
C ASN A 139 24.26 16.68 -17.52
N THR A 140 25.17 17.57 -17.91
CA THR A 140 26.49 17.24 -18.47
C THR A 140 27.59 17.91 -17.64
N PRO A 141 28.41 17.16 -16.87
CA PRO A 141 28.35 15.71 -16.67
C PRO A 141 27.09 15.28 -15.91
N THR A 142 26.71 14.01 -16.05
CA THR A 142 25.59 13.41 -15.31
C THR A 142 25.80 13.55 -13.80
N ARG A 143 24.75 13.92 -13.07
CA ARG A 143 24.73 14.05 -11.60
C ARG A 143 23.82 12.99 -10.98
N HIS A 144 24.15 12.51 -9.77
CA HIS A 144 23.28 11.59 -9.03
C HIS A 144 22.35 12.37 -8.10
N LEU A 145 21.35 13.02 -8.68
CA LEU A 145 20.40 13.84 -7.94
C LEU A 145 19.30 12.96 -7.31
N ARG A 146 19.02 13.22 -6.04
CA ARG A 146 17.88 12.64 -5.30
C ARG A 146 16.96 13.75 -4.76
N PRO A 147 15.64 13.49 -4.63
CA PRO A 147 14.73 14.41 -3.97
C PRO A 147 15.18 14.71 -2.54
N CYS A 148 15.04 15.96 -2.12
CA CYS A 148 15.24 16.43 -0.75
C CYS A 148 14.29 17.59 -0.47
N GLU A 149 14.17 18.00 0.81
CA GLU A 149 13.36 19.15 1.20
C GLU A 149 14.28 20.30 1.62
N CYS A 150 14.13 21.47 1.00
CA CYS A 150 14.86 22.67 1.42
C CYS A 150 14.23 23.25 2.70
N ASP A 151 15.06 23.75 3.61
CA ASP A 151 14.64 24.22 4.95
C ASP A 151 14.96 25.70 5.22
N SER A 152 15.42 26.44 4.21
CA SER A 152 15.85 27.84 4.38
C SER A 152 14.71 28.78 4.77
N ASP A 153 13.53 28.60 4.20
CA ASP A 153 12.31 29.34 4.52
C ASP A 153 11.06 28.61 4.03
N ASN A 154 9.87 29.14 4.36
CA ASN A 154 8.59 28.53 3.98
C ASN A 154 8.34 28.49 2.46
N LEU A 155 8.97 29.36 1.66
CA LEU A 155 8.84 29.34 0.20
C LEU A 155 9.71 28.22 -0.39
N ALA A 156 10.95 28.08 0.08
CA ALA A 156 11.90 27.07 -0.34
C ALA A 156 11.42 25.65 -0.02
N MET A 157 10.76 25.47 1.13
CA MET A 157 10.10 24.21 1.52
C MET A 157 9.05 23.73 0.52
N CYS A 158 8.53 24.63 -0.34
CA CYS A 158 7.57 24.34 -1.39
C CYS A 158 8.15 24.44 -2.80
N LYS A 159 9.47 24.21 -2.93
CA LYS A 159 10.16 24.09 -4.22
C LYS A 159 10.62 22.65 -4.46
N GLN A 160 10.80 22.29 -5.73
CA GLN A 160 11.48 21.05 -6.11
C GLN A 160 12.97 21.18 -5.79
N CYS A 161 13.39 20.55 -4.69
CA CYS A 161 14.77 20.53 -4.27
C CYS A 161 15.42 19.17 -4.53
N CYS A 162 16.68 19.21 -4.95
CA CYS A 162 17.50 18.02 -5.16
C CYS A 162 18.83 18.12 -4.43
N MET A 163 19.39 16.95 -4.13
CA MET A 163 20.69 16.79 -3.53
C MET A 163 21.53 15.86 -4.40
N ASP A 164 22.74 16.30 -4.73
CA ASP A 164 23.72 15.47 -5.43
C ASP A 164 24.43 14.56 -4.42
N THR A 165 24.14 13.26 -4.47
CA THR A 165 24.70 12.31 -3.50
C THR A 165 26.17 12.02 -3.74
N ASN A 166 26.70 12.38 -4.92
CA ASN A 166 28.10 12.18 -5.26
C ASN A 166 28.96 13.41 -4.92
N ALA A 167 28.35 14.53 -4.53
CA ALA A 167 29.10 15.72 -4.13
C ALA A 167 29.86 15.47 -2.81
N PRO A 168 31.07 16.02 -2.62
CA PRO A 168 31.85 15.85 -1.38
C PRO A 168 31.13 16.33 -0.11
N LYS A 169 30.22 17.30 -0.26
CA LYS A 169 29.33 17.81 0.78
C LYS A 169 27.93 17.93 0.18
N PRO A 170 27.12 16.85 0.18
CA PRO A 170 25.77 16.87 -0.37
C PRO A 170 24.94 17.96 0.31
N LYS A 171 24.33 18.84 -0.49
CA LYS A 171 23.45 19.90 -0.01
C LYS A 171 22.14 19.84 -0.78
N CYS A 172 21.04 20.05 -0.06
CA CYS A 172 19.75 20.22 -0.69
C CYS A 172 19.66 21.61 -1.31
N GLN A 173 19.37 21.67 -2.60
CA GLN A 173 19.31 22.91 -3.37
C GLN A 173 18.06 22.94 -4.24
N VAL A 174 17.51 24.13 -4.45
CA VAL A 174 16.38 24.33 -5.38
C VAL A 174 16.88 24.09 -6.80
N GLU A 175 16.31 23.10 -7.48
CA GLU A 175 16.66 22.73 -8.85
C GLU A 175 15.45 22.84 -9.80
N GLY A 176 14.22 22.96 -9.26
CA GLY A 176 12.99 23.01 -10.04
C GLY A 176 11.98 24.05 -9.56
N GLY A 177 10.73 23.83 -9.98
CA GLY A 177 9.62 24.77 -9.81
C GLY A 177 8.97 24.74 -8.42
N VAL A 178 7.82 25.39 -8.34
CA VAL A 178 6.95 25.36 -7.14
C VAL A 178 6.21 24.02 -7.10
N LEU A 179 6.18 23.39 -5.91
CA LEU A 179 5.40 22.18 -5.67
C LEU A 179 3.90 22.49 -5.78
N LYS A 180 3.11 21.50 -6.21
CA LYS A 180 1.66 21.62 -6.33
C LYS A 180 1.02 21.85 -4.96
N ASP A 181 -0.09 22.58 -4.93
CA ASP A 181 -0.87 22.77 -3.70
C ASP A 181 -1.30 21.40 -3.13
N GLY A 182 -1.12 21.25 -1.81
CA GLY A 182 -1.33 19.98 -1.10
C GLY A 182 -0.08 19.09 -0.99
N ALA A 183 1.01 19.39 -1.70
CA ALA A 183 2.29 18.71 -1.50
C ALA A 183 2.77 18.87 -0.04
N SER A 184 3.34 17.80 0.52
CA SER A 184 3.96 17.84 1.85
C SER A 184 5.21 18.71 1.85
N CYS A 185 5.44 19.38 2.97
CA CYS A 185 6.66 20.13 3.26
C CYS A 185 6.97 20.03 4.76
N LEU A 186 8.20 20.38 5.17
CA LEU A 186 8.69 20.22 6.54
C LEU A 186 7.73 20.72 7.65
N LEU A 187 6.97 21.79 7.41
CA LEU A 187 6.02 22.33 8.41
C LEU A 187 4.58 21.85 8.23
N GLY A 188 4.21 21.30 7.07
CA GLY A 188 2.84 20.92 6.77
C GLY A 188 2.57 20.69 5.29
N ILE A 189 1.83 21.60 4.65
CA ILE A 189 1.44 21.50 3.23
C ILE A 189 1.67 22.80 2.47
N CYS A 190 2.03 22.66 1.19
CA CYS A 190 2.16 23.77 0.28
C CYS A 190 0.79 24.34 -0.11
N LYS A 191 0.65 25.66 0.02
CA LYS A 191 -0.51 26.43 -0.48
C LYS A 191 -0.02 27.71 -1.14
N SER A 192 -0.31 27.86 -2.43
CA SER A 192 0.17 28.97 -3.26
C SER A 192 1.69 29.14 -3.19
N GLY A 193 2.43 28.02 -3.15
CA GLY A 193 3.89 27.99 -3.09
C GLY A 193 4.51 28.35 -1.73
N VAL A 194 3.71 28.48 -0.66
CA VAL A 194 4.18 28.71 0.71
C VAL A 194 3.86 27.49 1.56
N CYS A 195 4.83 27.00 2.33
CA CYS A 195 4.64 25.93 3.30
C CYS A 195 3.84 26.44 4.49
N THR A 196 2.63 25.90 4.64
CA THR A 196 1.70 26.25 5.72
C THR A 196 1.64 25.12 6.74
N ARG A 197 1.67 25.46 8.03
CA ARG A 197 1.52 24.45 9.08
C ARG A 197 0.16 23.78 8.98
N LYS A 198 0.14 22.44 9.06
CA LYS A 198 -1.12 21.73 9.32
C LYS A 198 -1.59 22.16 10.70
N ARG A 199 -2.69 22.91 10.78
CA ARG A 199 -3.38 23.07 12.08
C ARG A 199 -3.86 21.68 12.47
N ASN A 200 -3.41 21.17 13.61
CA ASN A 200 -3.96 19.96 14.19
C ASN A 200 -5.47 20.18 14.42
N ILE A 201 -6.33 19.69 13.53
CA ILE A 201 -7.74 19.44 13.87
C ILE A 201 -7.76 18.16 14.70
N ALA A 202 -7.13 18.19 15.87
CA ALA A 202 -7.14 17.14 16.89
C ALA A 202 -6.48 17.61 18.19
N GLN A 203 -6.89 18.77 18.73
CA GLN A 203 -6.88 19.01 20.18
C GLN A 203 -8.08 19.91 20.50
N ASN A 204 -9.28 19.32 20.49
CA ASN A 204 -10.39 19.86 21.29
C ASN A 204 -10.24 19.27 22.70
N PRO A 205 -9.91 20.05 23.74
CA PRO A 205 -9.72 19.53 25.09
C PRO A 205 -11.03 19.09 25.79
N ASN A 206 -12.20 19.20 25.16
CA ASN A 206 -13.49 18.96 25.82
C ASN A 206 -14.19 17.62 25.51
N THR A 207 -13.45 16.57 25.16
CA THR A 207 -13.99 15.19 25.15
C THR A 207 -13.11 14.21 25.91
N PHE A 208 -12.65 14.60 27.10
CA PHE A 208 -12.28 13.65 28.15
C PHE A 208 -13.49 13.48 29.08
N LEU A 209 -14.21 12.36 28.93
CA LEU A 209 -15.08 11.89 30.01
C LEU A 209 -14.17 11.47 31.17
N PRO A 210 -14.39 11.98 32.39
CA PRO A 210 -13.53 11.69 33.52
C PRO A 210 -13.73 10.23 33.97
N PHE A 211 -12.63 9.47 34.05
CA PHE A 211 -12.62 8.18 34.74
C PHE A 211 -12.48 8.46 36.23
N ASP A 212 -13.61 8.42 36.93
CA ASP A 212 -13.67 8.53 38.38
C ASP A 212 -12.88 7.39 39.03
N ARG A 213 -11.92 7.75 39.88
CA ARG A 213 -11.04 6.84 40.59
C ARG A 213 -11.51 6.77 42.04
N ASN A 214 -12.58 6.02 42.32
CA ASN A 214 -12.98 5.69 43.69
C ASN A 214 -13.80 4.39 43.76
N THR A 215 -13.38 3.52 44.69
CA THR A 215 -14.06 2.33 45.30
C THR A 215 -13.50 0.92 44.98
N PRO A 216 -13.51 0.01 45.99
CA PRO A 216 -12.34 -0.77 46.39
C PRO A 216 -12.34 -2.26 45.98
N GLN A 217 -11.18 -2.89 46.17
CA GLN A 217 -10.93 -4.33 46.05
C GLN A 217 -11.92 -5.17 46.88
N ASN A 218 -12.58 -6.16 46.25
CA ASN A 218 -12.66 -7.52 46.82
C ASN A 218 -13.27 -8.59 45.88
N SER A 219 -12.69 -9.79 46.01
CA SER A 219 -13.32 -11.13 45.90
C SER A 219 -13.75 -11.71 44.56
N GLY A 220 -12.87 -12.57 44.04
CA GLY A 220 -13.16 -13.92 43.53
C GLY A 220 -14.39 -14.17 42.64
N VAL A 221 -14.16 -14.31 41.34
CA VAL A 221 -14.99 -15.15 40.46
C VAL A 221 -14.10 -15.88 39.46
N THR A 222 -14.13 -17.21 39.52
CA THR A 222 -13.56 -18.17 38.57
C THR A 222 -13.99 -17.87 37.13
N LEU A 223 -13.04 -17.74 36.20
CA LEU A 223 -13.32 -17.47 34.77
C LEU A 223 -13.10 -18.72 33.91
N SER A 224 -14.21 -19.17 33.31
CA SER A 224 -14.36 -20.09 32.18
C SER A 224 -13.83 -19.47 30.86
N PRO A 225 -13.52 -20.24 29.79
CA PRO A 225 -12.64 -19.78 28.72
C PRO A 225 -13.41 -18.94 27.69
N SER A 226 -13.10 -17.64 27.60
CA SER A 226 -13.56 -16.76 26.52
C SER A 226 -12.61 -15.58 26.29
N SER A 227 -11.36 -15.86 25.92
CA SER A 227 -10.40 -14.83 25.51
C SER A 227 -10.38 -14.69 23.98
N LYS A 228 -11.32 -13.91 23.42
CA LYS A 228 -11.20 -13.37 22.04
C LYS A 228 -11.24 -11.85 21.98
N ARG A 229 -11.35 -11.14 23.11
CA ARG A 229 -11.39 -9.66 23.14
C ARG A 229 -10.06 -8.95 23.40
N SER A 230 -9.00 -9.68 23.79
CA SER A 230 -7.75 -9.03 24.21
C SER A 230 -6.76 -8.70 23.07
N CYS A 231 -6.91 -9.28 21.87
CA CYS A 231 -5.96 -9.03 20.76
C CYS A 231 -6.26 -7.74 19.98
N TYR A 232 -7.53 -7.34 19.87
CA TYR A 232 -7.90 -6.11 19.16
C TYR A 232 -7.37 -4.85 19.87
N GLN A 233 -7.38 -4.86 21.21
CA GLN A 233 -6.89 -3.73 22.00
C GLN A 233 -5.36 -3.61 22.00
N ALA A 234 -4.63 -4.73 21.86
CA ALA A 234 -3.16 -4.70 21.76
C ALA A 234 -2.66 -4.13 20.42
N TRP A 235 -3.42 -4.34 19.34
CA TRP A 235 -3.08 -3.81 18.01
C TRP A 235 -3.28 -2.28 17.94
N LEU A 236 -4.37 -1.76 18.54
CA LEU A 236 -4.62 -0.31 18.63
C LEU A 236 -3.56 0.43 19.45
N PHE A 237 -3.07 -0.16 20.55
CA PHE A 237 -2.03 0.46 21.38
C PHE A 237 -0.66 0.50 20.68
N MET A 238 -0.30 -0.53 19.91
CA MET A 238 0.94 -0.53 19.11
C MET A 238 0.88 0.46 17.93
N PHE A 239 -0.28 0.63 17.29
CA PHE A 239 -0.44 1.63 16.23
C PHE A 239 -0.32 3.07 16.75
N LEU A 240 -0.83 3.35 17.96
CA LEU A 240 -0.72 4.67 18.60
C LEU A 240 0.72 5.01 19.05
N LEU A 241 1.54 4.02 19.41
CA LEU A 241 2.94 4.22 19.81
C LEU A 241 3.88 4.47 18.63
N ILE A 242 3.56 3.96 17.43
CA ILE A 242 4.36 4.18 16.21
C ILE A 242 4.16 5.61 15.65
N ILE A 243 3.01 6.24 15.92
CA ILE A 243 2.71 7.61 15.46
C ILE A 243 3.48 8.69 16.26
N HIS A 244 4.10 8.36 17.40
CA HIS A 244 4.82 9.30 18.25
C HIS A 244 6.36 9.23 18.20
N GLN A 245 6.93 8.48 17.25
CA GLN A 245 8.38 8.35 17.06
C GLN A 245 8.84 8.53 15.60
N VAL A 246 8.08 9.28 14.81
CA VAL A 246 8.56 9.93 13.58
C VAL A 246 8.22 11.41 13.66
#